data_AF-A0A2E7UEF1-F1
#
_entry.id   AF-A0A2E7UEF1-F1
#
_cell.length_a   1.000
_cell.length_b   1.000
_cell.length_c   1.000
_cell.angle_alpha   90.00
_cell.angle_beta   90.00
_cell.angle_gamma   90.00
#
_symmetry.space_group_name_H-M   'P 1'
#
loop_
_entity.id
_entity.type
_entity.pdbx_description
1 polymer ?
#
loop_
_entity_poly.entity_id
_entity_poly.type
_entity_poly.pdbx_seq_one_letter_code
_entity_poly.pdbx_strand_id
1 'polypeptide(L)'
;MANVLTSLSFCPAANALAVPEIRETAIALSPLFESGEAVTIDLSEAREIDVSGLQLLIAARRSAARLNTQLSILADRGGALEQALVRAGFLDADGEPRNADEQAWADILKKGTQAA
;
A
#
# COMPACT_ATOMS: atom_id res chain seq x y z
N MET A 1 -11.17 -21.79 -18.01
CA MET A 1 -9.73 -21.63 -17.76
C MET A 1 -9.55 -20.43 -16.85
N ALA A 2 -9.41 -20.65 -15.54
CA ALA A 2 -9.17 -19.58 -14.58
C ALA A 2 -7.67 -19.29 -14.58
N ASN A 3 -7.28 -18.15 -15.16
CA ASN A 3 -5.91 -17.66 -15.07
C ASN A 3 -5.71 -17.21 -13.62
N VAL A 4 -5.10 -18.06 -12.80
CA VAL A 4 -4.66 -17.68 -11.46
C VAL A 4 -3.54 -16.69 -11.70
N LEU A 5 -3.85 -15.39 -11.63
CA LEU A 5 -2.83 -14.35 -11.61
C LEU A 5 -1.96 -14.66 -10.40
N THR A 6 -0.74 -15.14 -10.63
CA THR A 6 0.26 -15.30 -9.58
C THR A 6 0.46 -13.91 -8.98
N SER A 7 -0.01 -13.71 -7.75
CA SER A 7 0.19 -12.46 -7.04
C SER A 7 1.40 -12.63 -6.14
N LEU A 8 2.42 -11.79 -6.35
CA LEU A 8 3.55 -11.69 -5.43
C LEU A 8 3.08 -10.89 -4.22
N SER A 9 3.17 -11.49 -3.03
CA SER A 9 2.85 -10.78 -1.78
C SER A 9 4.13 -10.23 -1.15
N PHE A 10 4.09 -8.97 -0.72
CA PHE A 10 5.16 -8.31 0.01
C PHE A 10 4.65 -7.90 1.40
N CYS A 11 5.30 -8.40 2.44
CA CYS A 11 5.06 -8.01 3.83
C CYS A 11 6.29 -7.26 4.37
N PRO A 12 6.14 -6.09 5.01
CA PRO A 12 7.27 -5.38 5.64
C PRO A 12 7.91 -6.23 6.75
N ALA A 13 9.24 -6.36 6.74
CA ALA A 13 9.96 -7.27 7.65
C ALA A 13 9.87 -6.90 9.14
N ALA A 14 9.64 -5.62 9.48
CA ALA A 14 9.57 -5.12 10.85
C ALA A 14 8.14 -4.79 11.31
N ASN A 15 7.11 -5.18 10.55
CA ASN A 15 5.74 -4.73 10.75
C ASN A 15 5.63 -3.18 10.81
N ALA A 16 6.56 -2.49 10.16
CA ALA A 16 6.64 -1.04 10.11
C ALA A 16 7.14 -0.61 8.72
N LEU A 17 6.62 0.52 8.25
CA LEU A 17 7.15 1.26 7.12
C LEU A 17 7.59 2.63 7.60
N ALA A 18 8.79 2.68 8.17
CA ALA A 18 9.39 3.89 8.72
C ALA A 18 10.80 4.12 8.16
N VAL A 19 11.34 5.31 8.39
CA VAL A 19 12.68 5.73 7.90
C VAL A 19 13.78 4.67 8.09
N PRO A 20 13.91 3.96 9.23
CA PRO A 20 15.00 3.01 9.42
C PRO A 20 14.97 1.85 8.42
N GLU A 21 13.79 1.34 8.08
CA GLU A 21 13.59 0.18 7.21
C GLU A 21 13.27 0.54 5.76
N ILE A 22 13.02 1.82 5.46
CA ILE A 22 12.45 2.26 4.18
C ILE A 22 13.36 1.95 2.99
N ARG A 23 14.68 2.06 3.17
CA ARG A 23 15.65 1.80 2.11
C ARG A 23 15.65 0.34 1.72
N GLU A 24 15.66 -0.56 2.70
CA GLU A 24 15.67 -2.01 2.46
C GLU A 24 14.34 -2.45 1.83
N THR A 25 13.23 -1.91 2.33
CA THR A 25 11.89 -2.12 1.76
C THR A 25 11.84 -1.71 0.29
N ALA A 26 12.37 -0.52 -0.06
CA ALA A 26 12.39 -0.05 -1.45
C ALA A 26 13.22 -0.94 -2.37
N ILE A 27 14.38 -1.43 -1.89
CA ILE A 27 15.23 -2.37 -2.64
C ILE A 27 14.50 -3.70 -2.88
N ALA A 28 13.81 -4.22 -1.86
CA ALA A 28 13.08 -5.47 -1.96
C ALA A 28 11.84 -5.37 -2.86
N LEU A 29 11.16 -4.21 -2.85
CA LEU A 29 9.94 -3.99 -3.62
C LEU A 29 10.20 -3.73 -5.11
N SER A 30 11.33 -3.10 -5.46
CA SER A 30 11.69 -2.74 -6.84
C SER A 30 11.63 -3.92 -7.84
N PRO A 31 12.28 -5.08 -7.61
CA PRO A 31 12.26 -6.18 -8.56
C PRO A 31 10.87 -6.81 -8.74
N LEU A 32 9.97 -6.68 -7.76
CA LEU A 32 8.60 -7.20 -7.88
C LEU A 32 7.85 -6.51 -9.02
N PHE A 33 8.09 -5.20 -9.23
CA PHE A 33 7.49 -4.46 -10.35
C PHE A 33 8.12 -4.78 -11.71
N GLU A 34 9.36 -5.27 -11.74
CA GLU A 34 10.04 -5.65 -12.99
C GLU A 34 9.54 -7.00 -13.53
N SER A 35 8.97 -7.84 -12.67
CA SER A 35 8.43 -9.16 -13.06
C SER A 35 7.23 -9.09 -14.01
N GLY A 36 6.49 -7.98 -14.01
CA GLY A 36 5.21 -7.84 -14.71
C GLY A 36 4.04 -8.60 -14.06
N GLU A 37 4.28 -9.31 -12.96
CA GLU A 37 3.25 -10.02 -12.19
C GLU A 37 2.43 -9.06 -11.31
N ALA A 38 1.23 -9.47 -10.91
CA ALA A 38 0.44 -8.69 -9.96
C ALA A 38 1.15 -8.65 -8.60
N VAL A 39 1.26 -7.47 -8.00
CA VAL A 39 1.89 -7.26 -6.69
C VAL A 39 0.81 -6.94 -5.66
N THR A 40 0.86 -7.62 -4.52
CA THR A 40 0.07 -7.29 -3.34
C THR A 40 1.02 -6.86 -2.23
N ILE A 41 0.82 -5.66 -1.67
CA ILE A 41 1.52 -5.19 -0.48
C ILE A 41 0.61 -5.43 0.72
N ASP A 42 1.00 -6.32 1.61
CA ASP A 42 0.25 -6.63 2.82
C ASP A 42 0.74 -5.79 4.00
N LEU A 43 -0.15 -4.93 4.48
CA LEU A 43 0.04 -4.02 5.61
C LEU A 43 -0.91 -4.34 6.77
N SER A 44 -1.59 -5.49 6.75
CA SER A 44 -2.50 -5.91 7.83
C SER A 44 -1.79 -5.99 9.18
N GLU A 45 -0.54 -6.48 9.20
CA GLU A 45 0.28 -6.52 10.41
C GLU A 45 1.07 -5.24 10.67
N ALA A 46 0.99 -4.23 9.80
CA ALA A 46 1.75 -3.00 9.96
C ALA A 46 1.25 -2.20 11.17
N ARG A 47 2.15 -1.92 12.11
CA ARG A 47 1.87 -1.17 13.34
C ARG A 47 2.20 0.30 13.23
N GLU A 48 3.15 0.63 12.37
CA GLU A 48 3.60 2.01 12.17
C GLU A 48 3.88 2.28 10.70
N ILE A 49 3.36 3.40 10.22
CA ILE A 49 3.66 3.95 8.89
C ILE A 49 3.89 5.45 9.08
N ASP A 50 5.10 5.91 8.75
CA ASP A 50 5.45 7.33 8.77
C ASP A 50 5.31 7.95 7.37
N VAL A 51 5.73 9.22 7.25
CA VAL A 51 5.68 9.95 5.97
C VAL A 51 6.55 9.28 4.90
N SER A 52 7.70 8.70 5.25
CA SER A 52 8.56 7.99 4.30
C SER A 52 7.93 6.69 3.83
N GLY A 53 7.26 5.96 4.71
CA GLY A 53 6.43 4.80 4.38
C GLY A 53 5.34 5.16 3.39
N LEU A 54 4.59 6.24 3.66
CA LEU A 54 3.54 6.72 2.77
C LEU A 54 4.09 7.15 1.40
N GLN A 55 5.23 7.86 1.38
CA GLN A 55 5.91 8.24 0.14
C GLN A 55 6.33 7.02 -0.69
N LEU A 56 6.81 5.95 -0.05
CA LEU A 56 7.13 4.70 -0.74
C LEU A 56 5.89 4.06 -1.35
N LEU A 57 4.77 4.00 -0.64
CA LEU A 57 3.50 3.47 -1.17
C LEU A 57 2.99 4.29 -2.36
N ILE A 58 3.10 5.63 -2.30
CA ILE A 58 2.78 6.51 -3.43
C ILE A 58 3.69 6.21 -4.62
N ALA A 59 5.00 6.09 -4.38
CA ALA A 59 5.97 5.77 -5.43
C ALA A 59 5.70 4.40 -6.05
N ALA A 60 5.38 3.40 -5.24
CA ALA A 60 4.99 2.05 -5.67
C ALA A 60 3.76 2.10 -6.58
N ARG A 61 2.70 2.82 -6.18
CA ARG A 61 1.48 2.96 -6.98
C ARG A 61 1.74 3.65 -8.32
N ARG A 62 2.57 4.70 -8.33
CA ARG A 62 2.97 5.41 -9.56
C ARG A 62 3.82 4.53 -10.46
N SER A 63 4.73 3.74 -9.90
CA SER A 63 5.56 2.79 -10.65
C SER A 63 4.72 1.68 -11.27
N ALA A 64 3.76 1.11 -10.52
CA ALA A 64 2.83 0.12 -11.02
C ALA A 64 2.01 0.65 -12.21
N ALA A 65 1.44 1.86 -12.08
CA ALA A 65 0.73 2.51 -13.18
C ALA A 65 1.61 2.74 -14.41
N ARG A 66 2.87 3.19 -14.21
CA ARG A 66 3.82 3.43 -15.31
C ARG A 66 4.23 2.14 -16.03
N LEU A 67 4.34 1.03 -15.29
CA LEU A 67 4.75 -0.27 -15.80
C LEU A 67 3.57 -1.15 -16.23
N ASN A 68 2.34 -0.63 -16.11
CA ASN A 68 1.09 -1.36 -16.35
C ASN A 68 0.98 -2.66 -15.52
N THR A 69 1.54 -2.63 -14.31
CA THR A 69 1.52 -3.73 -13.34
C THR A 69 0.35 -3.54 -12.39
N GLN A 70 -0.39 -4.62 -12.11
CA GLN A 70 -1.47 -4.55 -11.13
C GLN A 70 -0.88 -4.49 -9.71
N LEU A 71 -1.23 -3.45 -8.95
CA LEU A 71 -0.86 -3.31 -7.54
C LEU A 71 -2.12 -3.32 -6.67
N SER A 72 -2.12 -4.20 -5.67
CA SER A 72 -3.10 -4.23 -4.58
C SER A 72 -2.40 -3.90 -3.27
N ILE A 73 -3.09 -3.21 -2.36
CA ILE A 73 -2.62 -2.97 -0.99
C ILE A 73 -3.67 -3.57 -0.07
N LEU A 74 -3.27 -4.48 0.80
CA LEU A 74 -4.10 -5.03 1.85
C LEU A 74 -3.80 -4.26 3.14
N ALA A 75 -4.80 -3.62 3.72
CA ALA A 75 -4.66 -2.87 4.96
C ALA A 75 -6.00 -2.82 5.69
N ASP A 76 -5.94 -2.88 7.02
CA ASP A 76 -7.14 -2.84 7.86
C ASP A 76 -7.64 -1.42 8.08
N ARG A 77 -8.97 -1.24 8.12
CA ARG A 77 -9.59 0.00 8.59
C ARG A 77 -9.21 0.26 10.05
N GLY A 78 -8.89 1.50 10.37
CA GLY A 78 -8.36 1.94 11.66
C GLY A 78 -6.89 1.57 11.90
N GLY A 79 -6.25 0.84 10.97
CA GLY A 79 -4.86 0.41 11.05
C GLY A 79 -3.85 1.53 10.78
N ALA A 80 -2.57 1.17 10.77
CA ALA A 80 -1.47 2.13 10.64
C ALA A 80 -1.52 2.95 9.34
N LEU A 81 -2.03 2.38 8.25
CA LEU A 81 -2.15 3.08 6.96
C LEU A 81 -3.18 4.20 7.02
N GLU A 82 -4.38 3.93 7.55
CA GLU A 82 -5.43 4.95 7.67
C GLU A 82 -4.97 6.11 8.57
N GLN A 83 -4.37 5.78 9.72
CA GLN A 83 -3.81 6.78 10.63
C GLN A 83 -2.71 7.63 9.95
N ALA A 84 -1.86 7.01 9.14
CA ALA A 84 -0.84 7.73 8.37
C ALA A 84 -1.46 8.66 7.31
N LEU A 85 -2.49 8.19 6.59
CA LEU A 85 -3.21 8.97 5.58
C LEU A 85 -3.92 10.19 6.19
N VAL A 86 -4.60 10.03 7.32
CA VAL A 86 -5.24 11.13 8.06
C VAL A 86 -4.19 12.14 8.52
N ARG A 87 -3.10 11.69 9.17
CA ARG A 87 -2.03 12.57 9.67
C ARG A 87 -1.31 13.33 8.56
N ALA A 88 -1.13 12.69 7.40
CA ALA A 88 -0.51 13.31 6.23
C ALA A 88 -1.48 14.20 5.43
N GLY A 89 -2.75 14.25 5.83
CA GLY A 89 -3.78 15.06 5.19
C GLY A 89 -4.22 14.51 3.83
N PHE A 90 -4.17 13.20 3.61
CA PHE A 90 -4.77 12.51 2.45
C PHE A 90 -6.22 12.08 2.70
N LEU A 91 -6.63 11.99 3.96
CA LEU A 91 -8.02 11.79 4.37
C LEU A 91 -8.34 12.84 5.42
N ASP A 92 -9.62 13.13 5.63
CA ASP A 92 -10.04 13.96 6.75
C ASP A 92 -9.99 13.18 8.09
N ALA A 93 -10.40 13.84 9.18
CA ALA A 93 -10.36 13.25 10.52
C ALA A 93 -11.29 12.04 10.69
N ASP A 94 -12.31 11.91 9.83
CA ASP A 94 -13.27 10.81 9.82
C ASP A 94 -12.84 9.68 8.85
N GLY A 95 -11.68 9.83 8.20
CA GLY A 95 -11.16 8.88 7.21
C GLY A 95 -11.81 9.03 5.83
N GLU A 96 -12.51 10.12 5.58
CA GLU A 96 -13.24 10.36 4.34
C GLU A 96 -12.38 11.12 3.31
N PRO A 97 -12.48 10.75 2.02
CA PRO A 97 -11.78 11.41 0.94
C PRO A 97 -12.51 12.68 0.50
N ARG A 98 -11.75 13.70 0.07
CA ARG A 98 -12.27 14.99 -0.42
C ARG A 98 -12.13 15.17 -1.92
N ASN A 99 -11.33 14.34 -2.58
CA ASN A 99 -11.12 14.36 -4.02
C ASN A 99 -10.89 12.94 -4.57
N ALA A 100 -10.79 12.82 -5.89
CA ALA A 100 -10.65 11.53 -6.57
C ALA A 100 -9.33 10.79 -6.22
N ASP A 101 -8.24 11.51 -6.00
CA ASP A 101 -6.96 10.90 -5.62
C ASP A 101 -7.01 10.32 -4.20
N GLU A 102 -7.74 10.98 -3.31
CA GLU A 102 -8.02 10.51 -1.95
C GLU A 102 -9.01 9.33 -1.96
N GLN A 103 -9.99 9.35 -2.87
CA GLN A 103 -10.96 8.25 -3.02
C GLN A 103 -10.26 6.92 -3.33
N ALA A 104 -9.19 6.95 -4.13
CA ALA A 104 -8.41 5.76 -4.42
C ALA A 104 -7.79 5.14 -3.15
N TRP A 105 -7.39 5.96 -2.17
CA TRP A 105 -6.89 5.50 -0.89
C TRP A 105 -8.00 4.96 0.02
N ALA A 106 -9.15 5.64 0.05
CA ALA A 106 -10.31 5.16 0.80
C ALA A 106 -10.82 3.79 0.27
N ASP A 107 -10.77 3.58 -1.05
CA ASP A 107 -11.17 2.31 -1.67
C ASP A 107 -10.23 1.16 -1.34
N ILE A 108 -8.92 1.44 -1.17
CA ILE A 108 -7.94 0.45 -0.71
C ILE A 108 -8.30 -0.04 0.70
N LEU A 109 -8.60 0.88 1.62
CA LEU A 109 -8.99 0.56 3.00
C LEU A 109 -10.30 -0.23 3.06
N LYS A 110 -11.27 0.08 2.18
CA LYS A 110 -12.53 -0.67 2.07
C LYS A 110 -12.31 -2.11 1.58
N LYS A 111 -11.45 -2.30 0.56
CA LYS A 111 -11.15 -3.63 0.02
C LYS A 111 -10.40 -4.51 1.01
N GLY A 112 -9.49 -3.95 1.80
CA GLY A 112 -8.76 -4.71 2.82
C GLY A 112 -9.66 -5.24 3.92
N THR A 113 -10.69 -4.47 4.31
CA THR A 113 -11.70 -4.90 5.30
C THR A 113 -12.58 -6.05 4.78
N GLN A 114 -12.70 -6.22 3.46
CA GLN A 114 -13.61 -7.18 2.83
C GLN A 114 -12.95 -8.52 2.48
N ALA A 115 -11.63 -8.65 2.65
CA ALA A 115 -10.90 -9.90 2.54
C ALA A 115 -10.96 -10.66 3.87
N ALA A 116 -12.15 -11.15 4.22
CA ALA A 116 -12.39 -12.08 5.34
C ALA A 116 -13.24 -13.26 4.87
#